data_AF-A0A7W3WRF7-F1
#
_entry.id   AF-A0A7W3WRF7-F1
#
_cell.length_a   1.000
_cell.length_b   1.000
_cell.length_c   1.000
_cell.angle_alpha   90.00
_cell.angle_beta   90.00
_cell.angle_gamma   90.00
#
_symmetry.space_group_name_H-M   'P 1'
#
loop_
_entity.id
_entity.type
_entity.pdbx_description
1 polymer ?
#
loop_
_entity_poly.entity_id
_entity_poly.type
_entity_poly.pdbx_seq_one_letter_code
_entity_poly.pdbx_strand_id
1 'polypeptide(L)'
;AVALLREMGVRPLIHQPSYSMLNRWIEEDSLLDTLEEEGMGCICFAPLAQGLLTDRYLAGVPEGSRASQGKSLDPGLLTEEVRRRLHGLNNLAESRGQSLAQLALSWVLRDRRVTSALIGASSVAQLEANVAAVRGPELTEEELTEVDRFAVSTPGTNIWARSSED
;
A
#
# COMPACT_ATOMS: atom_id res chain seq x y z
N ALA A 1 6.27 10.63 -21.90
CA ALA A 1 6.03 11.87 -21.14
C ALA A 1 7.33 12.56 -20.68
N VAL A 2 8.28 11.84 -20.05
CA VAL A 2 9.53 12.43 -19.53
C VAL A 2 10.36 13.14 -20.60
N ALA A 3 10.51 12.55 -21.80
CA ALA A 3 11.21 13.19 -22.92
C ALA A 3 10.63 14.56 -23.29
N LEU A 4 9.30 14.67 -23.41
CA LEU A 4 8.61 15.94 -23.72
C LEU A 4 8.84 16.99 -22.63
N LEU A 5 8.77 16.59 -21.35
CA LEU A 5 9.05 17.51 -20.23
C LEU A 5 10.48 18.03 -20.29
N ARG A 6 11.46 17.16 -20.59
CA ARG A 6 12.86 17.55 -20.77
C ARG A 6 13.05 18.52 -21.94
N GLU A 7 12.40 18.27 -23.07
CA GLU A 7 12.41 19.20 -24.22
C GLU A 7 11.85 20.57 -23.87
N MET A 8 10.85 20.62 -22.98
CA MET A 8 10.30 21.87 -22.43
C MET A 8 11.15 22.52 -21.33
N GLY A 9 12.30 21.93 -20.98
CA GLY A 9 13.16 22.40 -19.89
C GLY A 9 12.59 22.11 -18.48
N VAL A 10 11.60 21.23 -18.38
CA VAL A 10 10.96 20.82 -17.13
C VAL A 10 11.53 19.49 -16.67
N ARG A 11 12.05 19.44 -15.43
CA ARG A 11 12.47 18.18 -14.80
C ARG A 11 11.30 17.60 -13.99
N PRO A 12 10.70 16.47 -14.42
CA PRO A 12 9.72 15.80 -13.57
C PRO A 12 10.41 15.33 -12.28
N LEU A 13 9.77 15.56 -11.14
CA LEU A 13 10.36 15.30 -9.83
C LEU A 13 9.83 14.02 -9.18
N ILE A 14 8.53 13.74 -9.34
CA ILE A 14 7.84 12.71 -8.59
C ILE A 14 6.68 12.13 -9.38
N HIS A 15 6.40 10.84 -9.15
CA HIS A 15 5.19 10.17 -9.58
C HIS A 15 4.41 9.66 -8.35
N GLN A 16 3.08 9.69 -8.41
CA GLN A 16 2.22 9.32 -7.29
C GLN A 16 1.26 8.18 -7.67
N PRO A 17 1.71 6.91 -7.66
CA PRO A 17 0.86 5.77 -8.01
C PRO A 17 0.11 5.20 -6.80
N SER A 18 -1.03 4.53 -7.04
CA SER A 18 -1.66 3.71 -6.00
C SER A 18 -0.85 2.43 -5.82
N TYR A 19 -0.38 2.14 -4.62
CA TYR A 19 0.45 0.96 -4.39
C TYR A 19 0.32 0.46 -2.95
N SER A 20 0.13 -0.86 -2.81
CA SER A 20 0.01 -1.56 -1.51
C SER A 20 0.26 -3.05 -1.70
N MET A 21 0.33 -3.82 -0.60
CA MET A 21 0.38 -5.29 -0.66
C MET A 21 -0.77 -5.93 -1.47
N LEU A 22 -1.91 -5.25 -1.62
CA LEU A 22 -3.06 -5.76 -2.38
C LEU A 22 -3.23 -5.12 -3.76
N ASN A 23 -2.31 -4.24 -4.16
CA ASN A 23 -2.30 -3.55 -5.45
C ASN A 23 -0.86 -3.29 -5.89
N ARG A 24 -0.30 -4.18 -6.72
CA ARG A 24 1.12 -4.23 -7.08
C ARG A 24 1.40 -3.91 -8.56
N TRP A 25 0.46 -3.27 -9.26
CA TRP A 25 0.59 -2.99 -10.71
C TRP A 25 1.90 -2.26 -11.09
N ILE A 26 2.42 -1.39 -10.22
CA ILE A 26 3.68 -0.65 -10.46
C ILE A 26 4.93 -1.53 -10.51
N GLU A 27 4.83 -2.77 -10.01
CA GLU A 27 5.89 -3.77 -10.09
C GLU A 27 5.77 -4.57 -11.40
N GLU A 28 4.56 -4.75 -11.91
CA GLU A 28 4.26 -5.51 -13.12
C GLU A 28 4.55 -4.70 -14.39
N ASP A 29 4.38 -3.37 -14.33
CA ASP A 29 4.57 -2.46 -15.47
C ASP A 29 5.97 -1.82 -15.54
N SER A 30 6.88 -2.19 -14.64
CA SER A 30 8.22 -1.60 -14.51
C SER A 30 8.23 -0.07 -14.27
N LEU A 31 7.18 0.49 -13.66
CA LEU A 31 7.14 1.91 -13.30
C LEU A 31 8.30 2.27 -12.37
N LEU A 32 8.60 1.44 -11.36
CA LEU A 32 9.72 1.73 -10.45
C LEU A 32 11.07 1.77 -11.17
N ASP A 33 11.29 0.90 -12.17
CA ASP A 33 12.49 0.92 -13.00
C ASP A 33 12.58 2.23 -13.80
N THR A 34 11.46 2.62 -14.44
CA THR A 34 11.37 3.88 -15.20
C THR A 34 11.65 5.10 -14.32
N LEU A 35 11.08 5.15 -13.10
CA LEU A 35 11.29 6.27 -12.20
C LEU A 35 12.74 6.37 -11.74
N GLU A 36 13.39 5.24 -11.48
CA GLU A 36 14.81 5.19 -11.13
C GLU A 36 15.70 5.68 -12.29
N GLU A 37 15.49 5.16 -13.51
CA GLU A 37 16.22 5.57 -14.72
C GLU A 37 16.09 7.08 -15.00
N GLU A 38 14.90 7.63 -14.74
CA GLU A 38 14.61 9.03 -15.01
C GLU A 38 14.96 9.98 -13.84
N GLY A 39 15.42 9.43 -12.71
CA GLY A 39 15.79 10.18 -11.51
C GLY A 39 14.59 10.80 -10.78
N MET A 40 13.43 10.18 -10.89
CA MET A 40 12.17 10.62 -10.29
C MET A 40 11.88 9.87 -8.98
N GLY A 41 11.28 10.55 -8.01
CA GLY A 41 10.77 9.91 -6.79
C GLY A 41 9.43 9.20 -7.00
N CYS A 42 9.12 8.28 -6.09
CA CYS A 42 7.82 7.62 -6.02
C CYS A 42 7.17 7.88 -4.65
N ILE A 43 6.01 8.54 -4.63
CA ILE A 43 5.17 8.65 -3.44
C ILE A 43 3.93 7.81 -3.62
N CYS A 44 3.86 6.63 -3.02
CA CYS A 44 2.67 5.81 -3.16
C CYS A 44 1.50 6.43 -2.40
N PHE A 45 0.29 6.26 -2.91
CA PHE A 45 -0.93 6.52 -2.17
C PHE A 45 -1.76 5.24 -2.00
N ALA A 46 -2.71 5.30 -1.06
CA ALA A 46 -3.47 4.15 -0.58
C ALA A 46 -2.62 2.94 -0.09
N PRO A 47 -1.51 3.15 0.64
CA PRO A 47 -0.63 2.05 1.08
C PRO A 47 -1.31 1.05 2.01
N LEU A 48 -2.38 1.48 2.69
CA LEU A 48 -3.18 0.63 3.58
C LEU A 48 -4.40 0.00 2.89
N ALA A 49 -4.49 0.07 1.54
CA ALA A 49 -5.64 -0.39 0.76
C ALA A 49 -6.97 0.09 1.35
N GLN A 50 -7.03 1.40 1.61
CA GLN A 50 -8.20 2.08 2.20
C GLN A 50 -8.60 1.61 3.60
N GLY A 51 -7.69 0.95 4.31
CA GLY A 51 -7.89 0.39 5.64
C GLY A 51 -8.03 -1.13 5.65
N LEU A 52 -8.08 -1.81 4.49
CA LEU A 52 -8.08 -3.28 4.45
C LEU A 52 -6.85 -3.87 5.11
N LEU A 53 -5.69 -3.24 4.95
CA LEU A 53 -4.43 -3.63 5.57
C LEU A 53 -4.30 -3.07 7.00
N THR A 54 -5.37 -3.20 7.80
CA THR A 54 -5.41 -2.86 9.22
C THR A 54 -6.20 -3.92 9.98
N ASP A 55 -6.13 -3.91 11.31
CA ASP A 55 -6.91 -4.79 12.19
C ASP A 55 -8.44 -4.57 12.10
N ARG A 56 -8.84 -3.40 11.59
CA ARG A 56 -10.23 -2.93 11.56
C ARG A 56 -11.22 -3.91 10.93
N TYR A 57 -10.82 -4.64 9.89
CA TYR A 57 -11.74 -5.51 9.13
C TYR A 57 -11.55 -7.01 9.37
N LEU A 58 -10.70 -7.39 10.34
CA LEU A 58 -10.45 -8.79 10.65
C LEU A 58 -11.70 -9.50 11.19
N ALA A 59 -12.51 -8.81 11.99
CA ALA A 59 -13.74 -9.35 12.59
C ALA A 59 -15.04 -9.01 11.81
N GLY A 60 -14.93 -8.55 10.55
CA GLY A 60 -16.07 -8.09 9.75
C GLY A 60 -16.04 -6.58 9.50
N VAL A 61 -17.19 -5.98 9.14
CA VAL A 61 -17.30 -4.54 8.85
C VAL A 61 -17.74 -3.77 10.09
N PRO A 62 -16.88 -2.95 10.71
CA PRO A 62 -17.29 -2.15 11.86
C PRO A 62 -18.22 -1.01 11.47
N GLU A 63 -19.10 -0.62 12.40
CA GLU A 63 -19.91 0.59 12.26
C GLU A 63 -19.01 1.85 12.17
N GLY A 64 -19.41 2.82 11.34
CA GLY A 64 -18.64 4.05 11.12
C GLY A 64 -17.35 3.87 10.30
N SER A 65 -17.04 2.64 9.87
CA SER A 65 -15.93 2.36 8.96
C SER A 65 -16.18 2.90 7.54
N ARG A 66 -15.11 3.02 6.72
CA ARG A 66 -15.25 3.47 5.32
C ARG A 66 -16.19 2.58 4.52
N ALA A 67 -16.12 1.26 4.74
CA ALA A 67 -17.01 0.28 4.13
C ALA A 67 -18.47 0.48 4.56
N SER A 68 -18.74 0.67 5.87
CA SER A 68 -20.12 0.89 6.36
C SER A 68 -20.74 2.21 5.87
N GLN A 69 -19.91 3.21 5.56
CA GLN A 69 -20.35 4.55 5.15
C GLN A 69 -20.48 4.71 3.63
N GLY A 70 -20.31 3.63 2.84
CA GLY A 70 -20.36 3.70 1.38
C GLY A 70 -19.30 4.65 0.78
N LYS A 71 -18.15 4.78 1.45
CA LYS A 71 -17.03 5.60 0.97
C LYS A 71 -16.23 4.81 -0.06
N SER A 72 -14.94 5.10 -0.18
CA SER A 72 -14.07 4.55 -1.22
C SER A 72 -13.85 3.02 -1.15
N LEU A 73 -14.18 2.37 -0.02
CA LEU A 73 -13.96 0.94 0.19
C LEU A 73 -15.26 0.16 -0.06
N ASP A 74 -15.28 -0.65 -1.11
CA ASP A 74 -16.38 -1.56 -1.42
C ASP A 74 -16.43 -2.72 -0.40
N PRO A 75 -17.54 -2.89 0.35
CA PRO A 75 -17.73 -4.03 1.25
C PRO A 75 -17.63 -5.40 0.55
N GLY A 76 -17.92 -5.48 -0.75
CA GLY A 76 -17.79 -6.68 -1.57
C GLY A 76 -16.36 -7.22 -1.66
N LEU A 77 -15.35 -6.38 -1.40
CA LEU A 77 -13.95 -6.80 -1.32
C LEU A 77 -13.67 -7.67 -0.08
N LEU A 78 -14.50 -7.63 0.95
CA LEU A 78 -14.31 -8.42 2.17
C LEU A 78 -14.92 -9.81 2.02
N THR A 79 -14.40 -10.59 1.06
CA THR A 79 -14.72 -12.01 0.93
C THR A 79 -14.04 -12.84 2.03
N GLU A 80 -14.49 -14.07 2.27
CA GLU A 80 -13.81 -14.98 3.20
C GLU A 80 -12.35 -15.19 2.84
N GLU A 81 -12.04 -15.26 1.54
CA GLU A 81 -10.67 -15.43 1.07
C GLU A 81 -9.80 -14.20 1.30
N VAL A 82 -10.34 -12.98 1.12
CA VAL A 82 -9.62 -11.75 1.50
C VAL A 82 -9.40 -11.72 3.01
N ARG A 83 -10.42 -12.02 3.82
CA ARG A 83 -10.29 -12.09 5.29
C ARG A 83 -9.21 -13.09 5.71
N ARG A 84 -9.21 -14.29 5.16
CA ARG A 84 -8.19 -15.34 5.44
C ARG A 84 -6.77 -14.83 5.18
N ARG A 85 -6.56 -14.13 4.06
CA ARG A 85 -5.26 -13.54 3.71
C ARG A 85 -4.88 -12.39 4.64
N LEU A 86 -5.82 -11.52 5.00
CA LEU A 86 -5.59 -10.45 5.99
C LEU A 86 -5.21 -11.01 7.36
N HIS A 87 -5.83 -12.12 7.80
CA HIS A 87 -5.43 -12.81 9.03
C HIS A 87 -3.99 -13.36 8.94
N GLY A 88 -3.60 -13.94 7.81
CA GLY A 88 -2.22 -14.40 7.59
C GLY A 88 -1.20 -13.27 7.73
N LEU A 89 -1.46 -12.13 7.08
CA LEU A 89 -0.62 -10.94 7.21
C LEU A 89 -0.62 -10.38 8.63
N ASN A 90 -1.76 -10.39 9.32
CA ASN A 90 -1.85 -9.90 10.69
C ASN A 90 -1.02 -10.78 11.64
N ASN A 91 -1.08 -12.10 11.50
CA ASN A 91 -0.29 -13.02 12.31
C ASN A 91 1.22 -12.79 12.12
N LEU A 92 1.66 -12.49 10.89
CA LEU A 92 3.05 -12.10 10.60
C LEU A 92 3.41 -10.75 11.23
N ALA A 93 2.49 -9.77 11.20
CA ALA A 93 2.72 -8.50 11.87
C ALA A 93 2.88 -8.68 13.39
N GLU A 94 2.00 -9.49 14.00
CA GLU A 94 2.03 -9.79 15.43
C GLU A 94 3.33 -10.49 15.85
N SER A 95 3.84 -11.44 15.06
CA SER A 95 5.12 -12.11 15.35
C SER A 95 6.31 -11.14 15.31
N ARG A 96 6.19 -10.03 14.58
CA ARG A 96 7.16 -8.92 14.53
C ARG A 96 6.93 -7.85 15.60
N GLY A 97 5.89 -7.99 16.44
CA GLY A 97 5.49 -6.96 17.39
C GLY A 97 4.96 -5.68 16.72
N GLN A 98 4.45 -5.79 15.50
CA GLN A 98 3.90 -4.70 14.70
C GLN A 98 2.39 -4.88 14.54
N SER A 99 1.66 -3.78 14.30
CA SER A 99 0.29 -3.89 13.76
C SER A 99 0.32 -4.21 12.26
N LEU A 100 -0.78 -4.76 11.73
CA LEU A 100 -0.90 -4.98 10.28
C LEU A 100 -0.68 -3.70 9.46
N ALA A 101 -1.14 -2.55 9.98
CA ALA A 101 -0.90 -1.26 9.34
C ALA A 101 0.60 -0.92 9.28
N GLN A 102 1.34 -1.19 10.36
CA GLN A 102 2.78 -0.97 10.40
C GLN A 102 3.52 -1.90 9.44
N LEU A 103 3.18 -3.20 9.42
CA LEU A 103 3.75 -4.14 8.46
C LEU A 103 3.52 -3.66 7.03
N ALA A 104 2.31 -3.24 6.69
CA ALA A 104 1.98 -2.74 5.35
C ALA A 104 2.81 -1.50 4.96
N LEU A 105 3.02 -0.56 5.88
CA LEU A 105 3.84 0.62 5.62
C LEU A 105 5.33 0.27 5.50
N SER A 106 5.86 -0.57 6.39
CA SER A 106 7.24 -1.07 6.29
C SER A 106 7.45 -1.82 4.97
N TRP A 107 6.48 -2.62 4.54
CA TRP A 107 6.55 -3.33 3.27
C TRP A 107 6.56 -2.41 2.07
N VAL A 108 5.71 -1.38 2.00
CA VAL A 108 5.73 -0.45 0.86
C VAL A 108 7.03 0.36 0.83
N LEU A 109 7.58 0.71 2.00
CA LEU A 109 8.83 1.45 2.12
C LEU A 109 10.09 0.58 2.01
N ARG A 110 9.96 -0.74 1.77
CA ARG A 110 11.10 -1.67 1.66
C ARG A 110 11.97 -1.40 0.43
N ASP A 111 11.34 -0.96 -0.65
CA ASP A 111 12.03 -0.67 -1.90
C ASP A 111 12.53 0.76 -1.87
N ARG A 112 13.85 0.95 -2.01
CA ARG A 112 14.51 2.26 -1.93
C ARG A 112 14.04 3.23 -3.02
N ARG A 113 13.44 2.73 -4.10
CA ARG A 113 12.85 3.53 -5.18
C ARG A 113 11.52 4.16 -4.74
N VAL A 114 10.86 3.61 -3.72
CA VAL A 114 9.72 4.25 -3.06
C VAL A 114 10.23 5.30 -2.07
N THR A 115 10.05 6.57 -2.43
CA THR A 115 10.52 7.72 -1.65
C THR A 115 9.66 7.96 -0.41
N SER A 116 8.35 7.75 -0.49
CA SER A 116 7.43 7.98 0.63
C SER A 116 6.11 7.23 0.48
N ALA A 117 5.38 7.09 1.59
CA ALA A 117 4.03 6.55 1.64
C ALA A 117 3.05 7.60 2.14
N LEU A 118 2.08 7.97 1.30
CA LEU A 118 1.04 8.94 1.64
C LEU A 118 -0.07 8.29 2.46
N ILE A 119 0.01 8.46 3.79
CA ILE A 119 -0.95 7.93 4.74
C ILE A 119 -2.11 8.89 5.01
N GLY A 120 -3.29 8.33 5.26
CA GLY A 120 -4.42 9.06 5.85
C GLY A 120 -4.72 8.55 7.24
N ALA A 121 -4.99 9.45 8.19
CA ALA A 121 -5.36 9.12 9.57
C ALA A 121 -6.59 9.92 10.00
N SER A 122 -7.45 9.35 10.85
CA SER A 122 -8.62 10.04 11.42
C SER A 122 -8.43 10.40 12.89
N SER A 123 -7.25 10.15 13.46
CA SER A 123 -6.88 10.50 14.83
C SER A 123 -5.36 10.63 14.97
N VAL A 124 -4.90 11.33 16.00
CA VAL A 124 -3.47 11.47 16.32
C VAL A 124 -2.87 10.11 16.67
N ALA A 125 -3.56 9.28 17.45
CA ALA A 125 -3.09 7.93 17.81
C ALA A 125 -2.81 7.05 16.56
N GLN A 126 -3.67 7.12 15.53
CA GLN A 126 -3.41 6.43 14.26
C GLN A 126 -2.19 6.99 13.53
N LEU A 127 -2.03 8.32 13.54
CA LEU A 127 -0.86 8.95 12.93
C LEU A 127 0.43 8.50 13.63
N GLU A 128 0.46 8.53 14.97
CA GLU A 128 1.60 8.06 15.78
C GLU A 128 1.92 6.59 15.52
N ALA A 129 0.89 5.73 15.50
CA ALA A 129 1.05 4.31 15.19
C ALA A 129 1.60 4.07 13.78
N ASN A 130 1.13 4.81 12.77
CA ASN A 130 1.61 4.71 11.40
C ASN A 130 3.05 5.22 11.26
N VAL A 131 3.40 6.34 11.90
CA VAL A 131 4.76 6.89 11.87
C VAL A 131 5.74 5.93 12.54
N ALA A 132 5.34 5.18 13.57
CA ALA A 132 6.20 4.19 14.20
C ALA A 132 6.67 3.08 13.25
N ALA A 133 5.97 2.84 12.12
CA ALA A 133 6.37 1.83 11.13
C ALA A 133 7.77 2.08 10.54
N VAL A 134 8.19 3.34 10.40
CA VAL A 134 9.51 3.70 9.84
C VAL A 134 10.67 3.39 10.80
N ARG A 135 10.37 3.05 12.05
CA ARG A 135 11.34 2.63 13.07
C ARG A 135 11.36 1.12 13.28
N GLY A 136 10.51 0.38 12.56
CA GLY A 136 10.47 -1.07 12.63
C GLY A 136 11.73 -1.71 12.02
N PRO A 137 12.02 -2.97 12.37
CA PRO A 137 13.10 -3.70 11.72
C PRO A 137 12.81 -3.85 10.22
N GLU A 138 13.86 -3.98 9.42
CA GLU A 138 13.72 -4.34 8.01
C GLU A 138 13.02 -5.72 7.88
N LEU A 139 12.41 -5.96 6.72
CA LEU A 139 11.78 -7.26 6.42
C LEU A 139 12.85 -8.23 5.93
N THR A 140 12.89 -9.44 6.49
CA THR A 140 13.78 -10.50 5.99
C THR A 140 13.21 -11.13 4.72
N GLU A 141 14.04 -11.85 3.98
CA GLU A 141 13.60 -12.58 2.78
C GLU A 141 12.53 -13.63 3.09
N GLU A 142 12.62 -14.29 4.25
CA GLU A 142 11.60 -15.23 4.71
C GLU A 142 10.27 -14.53 4.97
N GLU A 143 10.30 -13.34 5.57
CA GLU A 143 9.10 -12.55 5.84
C GLU A 143 8.50 -12.00 4.56
N LEU A 144 9.32 -11.56 3.60
CA LEU A 144 8.85 -11.15 2.28
C LEU A 144 8.19 -12.31 1.54
N THR A 145 8.77 -13.51 1.63
CA THR A 145 8.17 -14.73 1.09
C THR A 145 6.82 -15.03 1.73
N GLU A 146 6.68 -14.90 3.05
CA GLU A 146 5.38 -15.07 3.71
C GLU A 146 4.38 -13.96 3.36
N VAL A 147 4.84 -12.71 3.22
CA VAL A 147 3.99 -11.62 2.72
C VAL A 147 3.46 -11.99 1.34
N ASP A 148 4.30 -12.42 0.40
CA ASP A 148 3.89 -12.76 -0.97
C ASP A 148 2.83 -13.88 -1.02
N ARG A 149 2.83 -14.81 -0.06
CA ARG A 149 1.79 -15.86 0.02
C ARG A 149 0.40 -15.31 0.34
N PHE A 150 0.30 -14.21 1.08
CA PHE A 150 -0.97 -13.62 1.50
C PHE A 150 -1.31 -12.32 0.74
N ALA A 151 -0.31 -11.54 0.35
CA ALA A 151 -0.38 -10.26 -0.35
C ALA A 151 -0.61 -10.44 -1.86
N VAL A 152 -1.64 -11.20 -2.21
CA VAL A 152 -2.05 -11.39 -3.60
C VAL A 152 -2.93 -10.22 -4.03
N SER A 153 -2.60 -9.62 -5.18
CA SER A 153 -3.37 -8.54 -5.81
C SER A 153 -4.87 -8.88 -5.80
N THR A 154 -5.68 -7.97 -5.25
CA THR A 154 -7.11 -8.20 -5.07
C THR A 154 -7.87 -7.30 -6.06
N PRO A 155 -8.62 -7.87 -7.02
CA PRO A 155 -9.38 -7.07 -7.98
C PRO A 155 -10.31 -6.07 -7.28
N GLY A 156 -10.37 -4.85 -7.82
CA GLY A 156 -11.17 -3.76 -7.25
C GLY A 156 -10.47 -2.93 -6.16
N THR A 157 -9.25 -3.27 -5.74
CA THR A 157 -8.46 -2.40 -4.84
C THR A 157 -7.84 -1.21 -5.56
N ASN A 158 -7.55 -1.32 -6.85
CA ASN A 158 -7.11 -0.22 -7.70
C ASN A 158 -8.30 0.51 -8.35
N ILE A 159 -8.98 1.36 -7.59
CA ILE A 159 -10.10 2.17 -8.11
C ILE A 159 -9.63 3.30 -9.06
N TRP A 160 -8.32 3.44 -9.27
CA TRP A 160 -7.71 4.44 -10.14
C TRP A 160 -7.10 3.83 -11.42
N ALA A 161 -7.30 2.53 -11.66
CA ALA A 161 -6.68 1.78 -12.76
C ALA A 161 -6.86 2.44 -14.14
N ARG A 162 -8.03 3.05 -14.38
CA ARG A 162 -8.29 3.79 -15.62
C ARG A 162 -7.23 4.84 -15.93
N SER A 163 -6.74 5.58 -14.93
CA SER A 163 -5.73 6.62 -15.17
C SER A 163 -4.32 6.07 -15.43
N SER A 164 -4.07 4.80 -15.09
CA SER A 164 -2.79 4.12 -15.31
C SER A 164 -2.79 3.23 -16.56
N GLU A 165 -3.97 2.87 -17.06
CA GLU A 165 -4.16 2.05 -18.27
C GLU A 165 -4.36 2.89 -19.55
N ASP A 166 -4.86 4.12 -19.40
CA ASP A 166 -5.04 5.11 -20.48
C ASP A 166 -3.72 5.84 -20.83
#